data_AF-A0A3E2NT37-F1
#
_entry.id   AF-A0A3E2NT37-F1
#
_cell.length_a   1.000
_cell.length_b   1.000
_cell.length_c   1.000
_cell.angle_alpha   90.00
_cell.angle_beta   90.00
_cell.angle_gamma   90.00
#
_symmetry.space_group_name_H-M   'P 1'
#
loop_
_entity.id
_entity.type
_entity.pdbx_description
1 polymer ?
#
loop_
_entity_poly.entity_id
_entity_poly.type
_entity_poly.pdbx_seq_one_letter_code
_entity_poly.pdbx_strand_id
1 'polypeptide(L)'
;MKKIYLLLTLFTVTVLAACKKNNYAEGTLSPIIAVVDLKDIYKGADVTLSADKLSGAKEIVGVVISDAASGNTPAGVLVVQNNRRNALRGIAVAVGNTATKYVPGDSVIIQVEGATLTRVNGSMRITGITETAITKVASGKALKVQSVPSGMLIASPDVYENTLVTISKAVTTPEPKTGESLAGDKQINDGFGIITLHTEATAKYAANELPFSANFTGIPVIASTGTDTKVQLWPRTAEDIFALAATRPTPIVITGYLTDPTGTDANYEYIQLKATKDIDFSVTSYSLITCNNAGTLPPSPDGWAQGGARTYKFNLTSGKVTKGQFFYVGGNKNIYGAGSTDISSATWINSTQYATVPGADGIGNITGNLLANSGNVAGIAVFEGTAITAANAPVDVIMYGGNGAVYLAGPPEIGYRITNTDYYSTINSLTRQTQSFYGGGTNTSKLGLPATSNFTKLGGVYDALTGRWTTGRTVTSIPLTLTTPLSTIESGTGFTTIQN
;
A
#
# COMPACT_ATOMS: atom_id res chain seq x y z
N MET A 1 0.25 -18.65 86.05
CA MET A 1 0.26 -17.59 85.01
C MET A 1 1.38 -17.75 83.98
N LYS A 2 2.65 -18.04 84.34
CA LYS A 2 3.77 -18.19 83.37
C LYS A 2 3.63 -19.28 82.29
N LYS A 3 2.91 -20.38 82.55
CA LYS A 3 2.76 -21.50 81.58
C LYS A 3 1.74 -21.21 80.45
N ILE A 4 0.75 -20.33 80.70
CA ILE A 4 -0.26 -19.95 79.69
C ILE A 4 0.34 -18.98 78.66
N TYR A 5 1.20 -18.06 79.08
CA TYR A 5 1.90 -17.16 78.15
C TYR A 5 2.84 -17.92 77.21
N LEU A 6 3.50 -18.99 77.68
CA LEU A 6 4.39 -19.80 76.84
C LEU A 6 3.62 -20.57 75.75
N LEU A 7 2.44 -21.10 76.10
CA LEU A 7 1.54 -21.78 75.16
C LEU A 7 0.92 -20.79 74.15
N LEU A 8 0.57 -19.57 74.57
CA LEU A 8 0.10 -18.53 73.66
C LEU A 8 1.20 -18.09 72.67
N THR A 9 2.45 -17.93 73.15
CA THR A 9 3.57 -17.56 72.27
C THR A 9 3.90 -18.65 71.26
N LEU A 10 3.82 -19.93 71.66
CA LEU A 10 4.09 -21.05 70.75
C LEU A 10 2.99 -21.18 69.67
N PHE A 11 1.73 -20.86 70.01
CA PHE A 11 0.61 -20.86 69.07
C PHE A 11 0.67 -19.66 68.10
N THR A 12 1.15 -18.49 68.54
CA THR A 12 1.35 -17.34 67.63
C THR A 12 2.51 -17.53 66.65
N VAL A 13 3.56 -18.26 67.02
CA VAL A 13 4.70 -18.53 66.11
C VAL A 13 4.33 -19.56 65.03
N THR A 14 3.48 -20.55 65.33
CA THR A 14 3.02 -21.53 64.32
C THR A 14 1.99 -20.94 63.35
N VAL A 15 1.17 -19.97 63.77
CA VAL A 15 0.22 -19.26 62.88
C VAL A 15 0.94 -18.27 61.95
N LEU A 16 2.07 -17.68 62.38
CA LEU A 16 2.90 -16.81 61.52
C LEU A 16 3.79 -17.60 60.54
N ALA A 17 4.11 -18.87 60.82
CA ALA A 17 4.83 -19.76 59.91
C ALA A 17 3.92 -20.48 58.89
N ALA A 18 2.59 -20.45 59.09
CA ALA A 18 1.61 -21.08 58.19
C ALA A 18 1.22 -20.21 56.98
N CYS A 19 1.61 -18.93 56.95
CA CYS A 19 1.52 -18.09 55.75
C CYS A 19 2.76 -18.27 54.87
N LYS A 20 2.96 -19.49 54.34
CA LYS A 20 3.71 -19.60 53.08
C LYS A 20 2.82 -18.94 52.04
N LYS A 21 3.22 -17.75 51.57
CA LYS A 21 2.62 -17.10 50.42
C LYS A 21 2.87 -18.03 49.24
N ASN A 22 1.95 -18.96 48.99
CA ASN A 22 1.99 -19.79 47.81
C ASN A 22 1.92 -18.82 46.62
N ASN A 23 3.02 -18.72 45.88
CA ASN A 23 3.07 -18.05 44.59
C ASN A 23 2.20 -18.86 43.62
N TYR A 24 0.89 -18.65 43.67
CA TYR A 24 -0.03 -19.15 42.66
C TYR A 24 0.16 -18.34 41.38
N ALA A 25 1.17 -18.74 40.59
CA ALA A 25 1.24 -18.66 39.12
C ALA A 25 2.67 -18.98 38.64
N GLU A 26 3.24 -20.14 38.99
CA GLU A 26 4.35 -20.69 38.19
C GLU A 26 3.78 -21.25 36.89
N GLY A 27 3.34 -20.34 36.00
CA GLY A 27 3.08 -20.72 34.62
C GLY A 27 4.38 -21.22 34.01
N THR A 28 4.35 -22.40 33.39
CA THR A 28 5.51 -22.86 32.62
C THR A 28 5.72 -21.90 31.45
N LEU A 29 6.93 -21.35 31.35
CA LEU A 29 7.30 -20.50 30.22
C LEU A 29 7.09 -21.29 28.93
N SER A 30 6.55 -20.61 27.91
CA SER A 30 6.31 -21.27 26.63
C SER A 30 7.64 -21.76 26.07
N PRO A 31 7.74 -23.01 25.59
CA PRO A 31 8.97 -23.49 24.95
C PRO A 31 9.24 -22.76 23.62
N ILE A 32 8.26 -22.02 23.10
CA ILE A 32 8.31 -21.38 21.79
C ILE A 32 8.61 -19.88 21.93
N ILE A 33 9.68 -19.43 21.29
CA ILE A 33 9.95 -18.00 21.09
C ILE A 33 9.26 -17.49 19.81
N ALA A 34 8.68 -16.29 19.85
CA ALA A 34 8.17 -15.65 18.64
C ALA A 34 9.35 -15.18 17.77
N VAL A 35 9.22 -15.23 16.44
CA VAL A 35 10.33 -14.82 15.56
C VAL A 35 10.66 -13.33 15.76
N VAL A 36 9.66 -12.48 16.06
CA VAL A 36 9.90 -11.07 16.41
C VAL A 36 10.85 -10.93 17.59
N ASP A 37 10.59 -11.65 18.69
CA ASP A 37 11.44 -11.61 19.90
C ASP A 37 12.82 -12.21 19.61
N LEU A 38 12.89 -13.29 18.82
CA LEU A 38 14.17 -13.91 18.44
C LEU A 38 15.06 -12.93 17.69
N LYS A 39 14.50 -12.19 16.71
CA LYS A 39 15.26 -11.20 15.94
C LYS A 39 15.73 -10.05 16.82
N ASP A 40 14.91 -9.63 17.80
CA ASP A 40 15.24 -8.56 18.73
C ASP A 40 16.43 -8.90 19.65
N ILE A 41 16.78 -10.18 19.83
CA ILE A 41 17.97 -10.60 20.58
C ILE A 41 19.27 -10.19 19.86
N TYR A 42 19.27 -10.09 18.53
CA TYR A 42 20.45 -9.74 17.76
C TYR A 42 20.76 -8.23 17.87
N LYS A 43 21.92 -7.89 18.43
CA LYS A 43 22.37 -6.49 18.64
C LYS A 43 23.66 -6.15 17.87
N GLY A 44 23.79 -6.70 16.65
CA GLY A 44 24.93 -6.43 15.76
C GLY A 44 26.11 -7.38 15.91
N ALA A 45 25.99 -8.42 16.73
CA ALA A 45 26.99 -9.47 16.91
C ALA A 45 26.32 -10.84 17.00
N ASP A 46 27.06 -11.89 16.65
CA ASP A 46 26.58 -13.26 16.69
C ASP A 46 26.11 -13.66 18.09
N VAL A 47 24.97 -14.34 18.15
CA VAL A 47 24.36 -14.78 19.40
C VAL A 47 24.18 -16.28 19.40
N THR A 48 24.95 -16.98 20.25
CA THR A 48 24.60 -18.35 20.64
C THR A 48 23.31 -18.34 21.45
N LEU A 49 22.31 -19.05 20.95
CA LEU A 49 20.98 -19.17 21.51
C LEU A 49 21.00 -20.17 22.67
N SER A 50 20.58 -19.73 23.86
CA SER A 50 20.53 -20.53 25.09
C SER A 50 19.20 -20.25 25.79
N ALA A 51 18.73 -21.17 26.63
CA ALA A 51 17.49 -20.97 27.40
C ALA A 51 17.42 -19.60 28.09
N ASP A 52 18.52 -19.13 28.69
CA ASP A 52 18.56 -17.82 29.37
C ASP A 52 18.28 -16.66 28.40
N LYS A 53 18.95 -16.64 27.25
CA LYS A 53 18.74 -15.59 26.23
C LYS A 53 17.39 -15.68 25.55
N LEU A 54 16.80 -16.88 25.50
CA LEU A 54 15.50 -17.15 24.92
C LEU A 54 14.35 -17.03 25.93
N SER A 55 14.60 -16.57 27.16
CA SER A 55 13.59 -16.49 28.23
C SER A 55 12.89 -17.83 28.50
N GLY A 56 13.66 -18.91 28.56
CA GLY A 56 13.19 -20.28 28.82
C GLY A 56 12.66 -21.02 27.58
N ALA A 57 12.57 -20.36 26.42
CA ALA A 57 12.21 -21.01 25.17
C ALA A 57 13.40 -21.80 24.58
N LYS A 58 13.07 -22.79 23.74
CA LYS A 58 14.03 -23.68 23.09
C LYS A 58 13.76 -23.88 21.60
N GLU A 59 12.57 -23.52 21.14
CA GLU A 59 12.12 -23.77 19.77
C GLU A 59 11.44 -22.55 19.14
N ILE A 60 11.44 -22.52 17.80
CA ILE A 60 10.56 -21.67 17.01
C ILE A 60 9.57 -22.53 16.25
N VAL A 61 8.42 -21.94 15.91
CA VAL A 61 7.44 -22.57 15.02
C VAL A 61 7.15 -21.65 13.85
N GLY A 62 6.96 -22.23 12.67
CA GLY A 62 6.66 -21.45 11.48
C GLY A 62 6.13 -22.28 10.33
N VAL A 63 5.60 -21.58 9.34
CA VAL A 63 5.22 -22.15 8.06
C VAL A 63 6.36 -21.89 7.08
N VAL A 64 6.81 -22.94 6.40
CA VAL A 64 7.83 -22.88 5.35
C VAL A 64 7.29 -22.06 4.20
N ILE A 65 8.06 -21.07 3.76
CA ILE A 65 7.75 -20.26 2.58
C ILE A 65 8.75 -20.43 1.46
N SER A 66 9.99 -20.85 1.74
CA SER A 66 11.01 -21.14 0.72
C SER A 66 10.63 -22.36 -0.13
N ASP A 67 10.97 -22.32 -1.42
CA ASP A 67 10.85 -23.44 -2.34
C ASP A 67 12.21 -23.82 -2.93
N ALA A 68 12.88 -24.80 -2.31
CA ALA A 68 14.15 -25.30 -2.81
C ALA A 68 13.99 -26.08 -4.14
N ALA A 69 12.80 -26.64 -4.42
CA ALA A 69 12.56 -27.42 -5.63
C ALA A 69 12.46 -26.55 -6.89
N SER A 70 12.05 -25.28 -6.75
CA SER A 70 12.00 -24.32 -7.85
C SER A 70 13.33 -23.66 -8.16
N GLY A 71 14.29 -23.75 -7.23
CA GLY A 71 15.69 -23.37 -7.45
C GLY A 71 15.99 -21.87 -7.33
N ASN A 72 15.02 -21.03 -6.92
CA ASN A 72 15.25 -19.62 -6.63
C ASN A 72 15.13 -19.30 -5.13
N THR A 73 15.91 -19.99 -4.32
CA THR A 73 16.08 -19.70 -2.89
C THR A 73 17.55 -19.82 -2.53
N PRO A 74 18.07 -19.02 -1.58
CA PRO A 74 19.48 -19.14 -1.18
C PRO A 74 19.84 -20.58 -0.83
N ALA A 75 20.91 -21.10 -1.42
CA ALA A 75 21.27 -22.51 -1.33
C ALA A 75 21.43 -22.97 0.13
N GLY A 76 20.82 -24.11 0.47
CA GLY A 76 20.92 -24.74 1.79
C GLY A 76 20.11 -24.06 2.90
N VAL A 77 19.13 -23.24 2.54
CA VAL A 77 18.39 -22.39 3.48
C VAL A 77 16.91 -22.72 3.45
N LEU A 78 16.36 -22.98 4.63
CA LEU A 78 14.94 -23.08 4.88
C LEU A 78 14.43 -21.75 5.41
N VAL A 79 13.44 -21.14 4.76
CA VAL A 79 12.83 -19.89 5.25
C VAL A 79 11.46 -20.20 5.81
N VAL A 80 11.25 -19.83 7.07
CA VAL A 80 9.98 -19.98 7.78
C VAL A 80 9.47 -18.64 8.25
N GLN A 81 8.15 -18.48 8.27
CA GLN A 81 7.51 -17.30 8.86
C GLN A 81 6.41 -17.69 9.85
N ASN A 82 6.15 -16.83 10.82
CA ASN A 82 5.02 -16.96 11.71
C ASN A 82 4.38 -15.60 12.01
N ASN A 83 3.11 -15.66 12.44
CA ASN A 83 2.39 -14.50 12.94
C ASN A 83 2.12 -14.70 14.43
N ARG A 84 3.02 -14.19 15.28
CA ARG A 84 2.91 -14.24 16.74
C ARG A 84 3.13 -12.83 17.30
N ARG A 85 2.51 -12.52 18.43
CA ARG A 85 2.50 -11.18 19.03
C ARG A 85 2.05 -10.07 18.06
N ASN A 86 1.06 -10.37 17.23
CA ASN A 86 0.54 -9.46 16.18
C ASN A 86 1.61 -8.98 15.16
N ALA A 87 2.70 -9.73 15.00
CA ALA A 87 3.75 -9.44 14.04
C ALA A 87 3.97 -10.64 13.12
N LEU A 88 3.82 -10.44 11.82
CA LEU A 88 4.32 -11.39 10.82
C LEU A 88 5.83 -11.19 10.70
N ARG A 89 6.61 -12.23 11.05
CA ARG A 89 8.07 -12.23 10.94
C ARG A 89 8.57 -13.53 10.36
N GLY A 90 9.66 -13.43 9.61
CA GLY A 90 10.33 -14.54 9.00
C GLY A 90 11.78 -14.66 9.44
N ILE A 91 12.32 -15.86 9.32
CA ILE A 91 13.71 -16.18 9.64
C ILE A 91 14.24 -17.24 8.68
N ALA A 92 15.47 -17.02 8.20
CA ALA A 92 16.21 -17.99 7.42
C ALA A 92 16.96 -18.96 8.36
N VAL A 93 16.96 -20.25 8.04
CA VAL A 93 17.62 -21.31 8.81
C VAL A 93 18.56 -22.06 7.87
N ALA A 94 19.87 -22.01 8.14
CA ALA A 94 20.86 -22.78 7.40
C ALA A 94 20.83 -24.25 7.84
N VAL A 95 20.42 -25.11 6.91
CA VAL A 95 20.23 -26.55 7.14
C VAL A 95 20.88 -27.39 6.04
N GLY A 96 21.56 -26.76 5.07
CA GLY A 96 22.18 -27.43 3.94
C GLY A 96 21.17 -28.18 3.07
N ASN A 97 21.55 -29.34 2.55
CA ASN A 97 20.69 -30.15 1.68
C ASN A 97 19.37 -30.56 2.33
N THR A 98 19.25 -30.55 3.66
CA THR A 98 17.99 -30.82 4.37
C THR A 98 16.87 -29.85 3.98
N ALA A 99 17.20 -28.65 3.48
CA ALA A 99 16.19 -27.68 3.02
C ALA A 99 15.29 -28.24 1.92
N THR A 100 15.79 -29.15 1.07
CA THR A 100 15.02 -29.74 -0.05
C THR A 100 13.92 -30.69 0.39
N LYS A 101 13.90 -31.10 1.67
CA LYS A 101 12.89 -32.00 2.25
C LYS A 101 11.60 -31.30 2.64
N TYR A 102 11.59 -29.96 2.60
CA TYR A 102 10.44 -29.15 3.00
C TYR A 102 9.93 -28.34 1.83
N VAL A 103 8.61 -28.20 1.76
CA VAL A 103 7.93 -27.45 0.69
C VAL A 103 7.11 -26.30 1.28
N PRO A 104 6.81 -25.25 0.50
CA PRO A 104 5.95 -24.17 0.96
C PRO A 104 4.62 -24.69 1.52
N GLY A 105 4.25 -24.19 2.71
CA GLY A 105 3.03 -24.61 3.42
C GLY A 105 3.25 -25.72 4.45
N ASP A 106 4.45 -26.28 4.55
CA ASP A 106 4.80 -27.16 5.66
C ASP A 106 4.88 -26.37 6.96
N SER A 107 4.22 -26.87 8.01
CA SER A 107 4.35 -26.34 9.37
C SER A 107 5.45 -27.10 10.08
N VAL A 108 6.44 -26.38 10.61
CA VAL A 108 7.60 -26.96 11.29
C VAL A 108 7.80 -26.39 12.69
N ILE A 109 8.37 -27.21 13.56
CA ILE A 109 8.97 -26.84 14.84
C ILE A 109 10.48 -27.03 14.67
N ILE A 110 11.27 -26.03 15.05
CA ILE A 110 12.73 -26.05 14.93
C ILE A 110 13.30 -25.82 16.33
N GLN A 111 14.07 -26.77 16.85
CA GLN A 111 14.85 -26.59 18.07
C GLN A 111 16.02 -25.67 17.76
N VAL A 112 16.11 -24.55 18.47
CA VAL A 112 17.10 -23.49 18.22
C VAL A 112 18.08 -23.30 19.37
N GLU A 113 17.87 -23.96 20.51
CA GLU A 113 18.83 -23.96 21.60
C GLU A 113 20.17 -24.59 21.17
N GLY A 114 21.28 -23.92 21.50
CA GLY A 114 22.63 -24.27 21.06
C GLY A 114 23.00 -23.75 19.66
N ALA A 115 22.03 -23.29 18.87
CA ALA A 115 22.26 -22.72 17.55
C ALA A 115 22.80 -21.28 17.64
N THR A 116 23.22 -20.72 16.51
CA THR A 116 23.74 -19.33 16.45
C THR A 116 22.86 -18.46 15.57
N LEU A 117 22.38 -17.34 16.11
CA LEU A 117 21.73 -16.27 15.34
C LEU A 117 22.81 -15.28 14.86
N THR A 118 22.90 -15.11 13.54
CA THR A 118 23.96 -14.34 12.87
C THR A 118 23.40 -13.63 11.63
N ARG A 119 24.24 -12.85 10.93
CA ARG A 119 23.97 -12.36 9.57
C ARG A 119 24.97 -12.94 8.59
N VAL A 120 24.47 -13.54 7.51
CA VAL A 120 25.29 -14.06 6.41
C VAL A 120 24.99 -13.24 5.16
N ASN A 121 26.01 -12.54 4.63
CA ASN A 121 25.86 -11.60 3.53
C ASN A 121 24.73 -10.58 3.75
N GLY A 122 24.62 -10.05 4.96
CA GLY A 122 23.59 -9.09 5.34
C GLY A 122 22.26 -9.71 5.80
N SER A 123 21.87 -10.89 5.34
CA SER A 123 20.60 -11.53 5.73
C SER A 123 20.66 -12.20 7.10
N MET A 124 19.69 -11.94 7.97
CA MET A 124 19.62 -12.60 9.28
C MET A 124 19.29 -14.09 9.17
N ARG A 125 20.05 -14.92 9.88
CA ARG A 125 20.03 -16.38 9.75
C ARG A 125 20.34 -17.10 11.05
N ILE A 126 19.72 -18.26 11.25
CA ILE A 126 20.11 -19.23 12.28
C ILE A 126 21.02 -20.29 11.65
N THR A 127 22.17 -20.57 12.26
CA THR A 127 23.13 -21.60 11.84
C THR A 127 23.34 -22.64 12.95
N GLY A 128 23.90 -23.80 12.61
CA GLY A 128 24.12 -24.90 13.56
C GLY A 128 22.88 -25.78 13.81
N ILE A 129 21.88 -25.69 12.94
CA ILE A 129 20.67 -26.53 12.98
C ILE A 129 20.90 -27.81 12.18
N THR A 130 20.70 -28.96 12.81
CA THR A 130 20.73 -30.27 12.16
C THR A 130 19.34 -30.70 11.70
N GLU A 131 19.27 -31.71 10.85
CA GLU A 131 17.98 -32.26 10.40
C GLU A 131 17.10 -32.77 11.55
N THR A 132 17.70 -33.41 12.55
CA THR A 132 16.97 -33.96 13.71
C THR A 132 16.34 -32.88 14.59
N ALA A 133 16.79 -31.63 14.48
CA ALA A 133 16.22 -30.49 15.20
C ALA A 133 14.93 -29.95 14.56
N ILE A 134 14.56 -30.42 13.35
CA ILE A 134 13.41 -29.92 12.60
C ILE A 134 12.33 -30.99 12.54
N THR A 135 11.20 -30.71 13.17
CA THR A 135 10.01 -31.59 13.12
C THR A 135 8.95 -30.97 12.23
N LYS A 136 8.56 -31.67 11.16
CA LYS A 136 7.38 -31.33 10.37
C LYS A 136 6.12 -31.80 11.09
N VAL A 137 5.20 -30.86 11.34
CA VAL A 137 3.97 -31.10 12.10
C VAL A 137 2.75 -31.22 11.17
N ALA A 138 2.73 -30.48 10.06
CA ALA A 138 1.65 -30.51 9.10
C ALA A 138 2.13 -30.06 7.72
N SER A 139 1.31 -30.27 6.69
CA SER A 139 1.53 -29.78 5.32
C SER A 139 0.33 -28.95 4.84
N GLY A 140 0.47 -28.22 3.73
CA GLY A 140 -0.64 -27.54 3.06
C GLY A 140 -1.26 -26.39 3.85
N LYS A 141 -0.51 -25.77 4.77
CA LYS A 141 -0.97 -24.56 5.46
C LYS A 141 -0.98 -23.39 4.48
N ALA A 142 -2.03 -22.57 4.57
CA ALA A 142 -2.13 -21.35 3.79
C ALA A 142 -0.97 -20.41 4.13
N LEU A 143 -0.34 -19.86 3.10
CA LEU A 143 0.73 -18.89 3.25
C LEU A 143 0.15 -17.52 3.50
N LYS A 144 0.62 -16.85 4.56
CA LYS A 144 0.25 -15.46 4.81
C LYS A 144 1.14 -14.54 3.97
N VAL A 145 0.53 -13.85 3.02
CA VAL A 145 1.20 -12.88 2.14
C VAL A 145 0.74 -11.48 2.51
N GLN A 146 1.63 -10.49 2.44
CA GLN A 146 1.32 -9.07 2.64
C GLN A 146 1.70 -8.26 1.40
N SER A 147 0.83 -7.35 0.97
CA SER A 147 1.17 -6.36 -0.06
C SER A 147 1.98 -5.25 0.57
N VAL A 148 3.17 -4.96 0.04
CA VAL A 148 4.10 -3.98 0.62
C VAL A 148 4.68 -3.11 -0.49
N PRO A 149 4.58 -1.77 -0.40
CA PRO A 149 5.27 -0.87 -1.32
C PRO A 149 6.79 -1.04 -1.22
N SER A 150 7.50 -0.98 -2.34
CA SER A 150 8.95 -1.16 -2.40
C SER A 150 9.70 -0.18 -1.47
N GLY A 151 9.23 1.07 -1.36
CA GLY A 151 9.78 2.07 -0.45
C GLY A 151 9.74 1.64 1.03
N MET A 152 8.71 0.90 1.46
CA MET A 152 8.60 0.37 2.83
C MET A 152 9.58 -0.78 3.08
N LEU A 153 9.79 -1.63 2.08
CA LEU A 153 10.83 -2.69 2.14
C LEU A 153 12.22 -2.09 2.31
N ILE A 154 12.51 -1.00 1.59
CA ILE A 154 13.79 -0.29 1.66
C ILE A 154 13.97 0.44 2.99
N ALA A 155 12.92 1.12 3.48
CA ALA A 155 12.97 1.90 4.71
C ALA A 155 13.01 1.04 5.99
N SER A 156 12.55 -0.21 5.93
CA SER A 156 12.45 -1.09 7.10
C SER A 156 12.79 -2.55 6.76
N PRO A 157 14.00 -2.84 6.24
CA PRO A 157 14.35 -4.14 5.68
C PRO A 157 14.28 -5.26 6.72
N ASP A 158 14.64 -5.00 7.97
CA ASP A 158 14.63 -5.99 9.07
C ASP A 158 13.22 -6.47 9.44
N VAL A 159 12.20 -5.67 9.15
CA VAL A 159 10.78 -6.03 9.39
C VAL A 159 10.32 -7.06 8.36
N TYR A 160 10.76 -6.91 7.10
CA TYR A 160 10.23 -7.64 5.95
C TYR A 160 11.15 -8.76 5.45
N GLU A 161 12.44 -8.75 5.79
CA GLU A 161 13.36 -9.82 5.40
C GLU A 161 12.82 -11.18 5.85
N ASN A 162 12.99 -12.18 4.99
CA ASN A 162 12.55 -13.55 5.21
C ASN A 162 11.01 -13.73 5.37
N THR A 163 10.18 -12.73 5.07
CA THR A 163 8.71 -12.87 4.98
C THR A 163 8.26 -13.07 3.54
N LEU A 164 7.00 -13.47 3.33
CA LEU A 164 6.41 -13.54 1.99
C LEU A 164 5.63 -12.25 1.69
N VAL A 165 6.09 -11.49 0.70
CA VAL A 165 5.50 -10.19 0.32
C VAL A 165 5.13 -10.16 -1.15
N THR A 166 4.18 -9.29 -1.50
CA THR A 166 3.86 -8.94 -2.89
C THR A 166 4.11 -7.45 -3.11
N ILE A 167 4.95 -7.13 -4.09
CA ILE A 167 5.07 -5.78 -4.65
C ILE A 167 4.08 -5.70 -5.81
N SER A 168 3.13 -4.78 -5.68
CA SER A 168 1.98 -4.71 -6.58
C SER A 168 2.23 -3.72 -7.70
N LYS A 169 1.73 -4.01 -8.92
CA LYS A 169 1.82 -3.11 -10.08
C LYS A 169 3.25 -2.63 -10.40
N ALA A 170 4.25 -3.47 -10.15
CA ALA A 170 5.63 -3.09 -10.42
C ALA A 170 5.94 -3.22 -11.90
N VAL A 171 6.74 -2.31 -12.40
CA VAL A 171 7.20 -2.27 -13.79
C VAL A 171 8.68 -2.61 -13.83
N THR A 172 9.10 -3.40 -14.79
CA THR A 172 10.53 -3.67 -14.98
C THR A 172 11.19 -2.41 -15.56
N THR A 173 12.32 -2.02 -14.97
CA THR A 173 13.11 -0.85 -15.37
C THR A 173 14.56 -1.28 -15.64
N PRO A 174 15.16 -0.98 -16.81
CA PRO A 174 14.52 -0.46 -18.02
C PRO A 174 13.44 -1.41 -18.54
N GLU A 175 12.63 -0.92 -19.48
CA GLU A 175 11.62 -1.76 -20.16
C GLU A 175 12.26 -3.02 -20.74
N PRO A 176 11.69 -4.22 -20.52
CA PRO A 176 12.25 -5.45 -21.02
C PRO A 176 12.31 -5.46 -22.55
N LYS A 177 13.40 -5.98 -23.11
CA LYS A 177 13.44 -6.31 -24.53
C LYS A 177 12.57 -7.53 -24.80
N THR A 178 12.01 -7.64 -26.00
CA THR A 178 11.27 -8.85 -26.41
C THR A 178 12.11 -10.10 -26.19
N GLY A 179 11.57 -11.09 -25.48
CA GLY A 179 12.26 -12.33 -25.14
C GLY A 179 13.34 -12.21 -24.06
N GLU A 180 13.49 -11.05 -23.42
CA GLU A 180 14.35 -10.92 -22.25
C GLU A 180 13.82 -11.81 -21.12
N SER A 181 14.71 -12.60 -20.50
CA SER A 181 14.32 -13.57 -19.48
C SER A 181 14.42 -13.01 -18.06
N LEU A 182 13.78 -13.70 -17.10
CA LEU A 182 13.82 -13.39 -15.67
C LEU A 182 15.19 -13.61 -15.01
N ALA A 183 16.09 -14.39 -15.64
CA ALA A 183 17.38 -14.76 -15.08
C ALA A 183 18.23 -13.54 -14.67
N GLY A 184 18.85 -13.64 -13.49
CA GLY A 184 19.73 -12.63 -12.91
C GLY A 184 18.99 -11.57 -12.07
N ASP A 185 19.68 -10.45 -11.86
CA ASP A 185 19.15 -9.26 -11.18
C ASP A 185 18.41 -8.38 -12.21
N LYS A 186 17.12 -8.12 -11.97
CA LYS A 186 16.31 -7.13 -12.69
C LYS A 186 15.90 -6.02 -11.73
N GLN A 187 15.59 -4.83 -12.21
CA GLN A 187 15.01 -3.78 -11.36
C GLN A 187 13.52 -3.66 -11.63
N ILE A 188 12.74 -3.57 -10.56
CA ILE A 188 11.30 -3.33 -10.63
C ILE A 188 10.95 -2.08 -9.83
N ASN A 189 10.00 -1.30 -10.33
CA ASN A 189 9.55 -0.04 -9.75
C ASN A 189 8.02 -0.03 -9.62
N ASP A 190 7.49 0.17 -8.41
CA ASP A 190 6.04 0.26 -8.14
C ASP A 190 5.55 1.72 -7.96
N GLY A 191 6.41 2.70 -8.27
CA GLY A 191 6.17 4.12 -8.09
C GLY A 191 6.50 4.65 -6.70
N PHE A 192 6.87 3.78 -5.75
CA PHE A 192 7.27 4.13 -4.38
C PHE A 192 8.75 3.85 -4.09
N GLY A 193 9.46 3.22 -5.04
CA GLY A 193 10.86 2.85 -4.92
C GLY A 193 11.27 1.83 -5.98
N ILE A 194 12.57 1.57 -6.07
CA ILE A 194 13.15 0.59 -7.00
C ILE A 194 13.76 -0.52 -6.16
N ILE A 195 13.37 -1.77 -6.43
CA ILE A 195 13.96 -2.95 -5.78
C ILE A 195 14.55 -3.90 -6.82
N THR A 196 15.56 -4.66 -6.43
CA THR A 196 16.12 -5.72 -7.26
C THR A 196 15.24 -6.97 -7.15
N LEU A 197 14.74 -7.46 -8.28
CA LEU A 197 14.16 -8.79 -8.44
C LEU A 197 15.30 -9.76 -8.78
N HIS A 198 15.54 -10.76 -7.95
CA HIS A 198 16.60 -11.74 -8.16
C HIS A 198 16.01 -13.09 -8.59
N THR A 199 16.50 -13.63 -9.70
CA THR A 199 16.23 -15.00 -10.13
C THR A 199 17.52 -15.73 -10.47
N GLU A 200 17.82 -16.80 -9.74
CA GLU A 200 18.96 -17.66 -10.03
C GLU A 200 18.89 -18.22 -11.45
N ALA A 201 20.02 -18.25 -12.16
CA ALA A 201 20.07 -18.75 -13.54
C ALA A 201 19.65 -20.23 -13.65
N THR A 202 19.79 -20.99 -12.57
CA THR A 202 19.38 -22.40 -12.47
C THR A 202 17.93 -22.58 -12.01
N ALA A 203 17.19 -21.52 -11.71
CA ALA A 203 15.79 -21.63 -11.32
C ALA A 203 14.95 -22.14 -12.49
N LYS A 204 13.95 -22.99 -12.19
CA LYS A 204 13.15 -23.67 -13.23
C LYS A 204 12.41 -22.75 -14.19
N TYR A 205 12.20 -21.50 -13.78
CA TYR A 205 11.47 -20.49 -14.53
C TYR A 205 12.36 -19.30 -14.96
N ALA A 206 13.69 -19.40 -14.77
CA ALA A 206 14.62 -18.32 -15.09
C ALA A 206 14.59 -17.93 -16.58
N ALA A 207 14.25 -18.88 -17.46
CA ALA A 207 14.12 -18.66 -18.89
C ALA A 207 12.77 -18.06 -19.31
N ASN A 208 11.79 -17.94 -18.41
CA ASN A 208 10.51 -17.31 -18.74
C ASN A 208 10.73 -15.82 -19.05
N GLU A 209 9.90 -15.30 -19.95
CA GLU A 209 9.95 -13.91 -20.36
C GLU A 209 9.66 -12.98 -19.16
N LEU A 210 10.48 -11.94 -19.03
CA LEU A 210 10.37 -10.91 -18.03
C LEU A 210 9.18 -9.99 -18.40
N PRO A 211 8.09 -9.99 -17.61
CA PRO A 211 6.97 -9.15 -17.93
C PRO A 211 7.35 -7.67 -17.77
N PHE A 212 6.81 -6.83 -18.67
CA PHE A 212 6.89 -5.38 -18.53
C PHE A 212 6.23 -4.87 -17.24
N SER A 213 5.14 -5.52 -16.82
CA SER A 213 4.43 -5.20 -15.58
C SER A 213 3.85 -6.45 -14.94
N ALA A 214 3.97 -6.56 -13.62
CA ALA A 214 3.43 -7.66 -12.87
C ALA A 214 3.19 -7.29 -11.39
N ASN A 215 2.41 -8.13 -10.72
CA ASN A 215 2.55 -8.28 -9.26
C ASN A 215 3.64 -9.32 -9.00
N PHE A 216 4.69 -8.92 -8.28
CA PHE A 216 5.81 -9.79 -7.93
C PHE A 216 5.70 -10.19 -6.47
N THR A 217 5.48 -11.48 -6.24
CA THR A 217 5.51 -12.10 -4.91
C THR A 217 6.89 -12.69 -4.69
N GLY A 218 7.39 -12.66 -3.46
CA GLY A 218 8.69 -13.25 -3.16
C GLY A 218 9.13 -13.07 -1.74
N ILE A 219 10.30 -13.60 -1.44
CA ILE A 219 10.95 -13.49 -0.14
C ILE A 219 11.99 -12.37 -0.22
N PRO A 220 11.85 -11.28 0.55
CA PRO A 220 12.88 -10.26 0.64
C PRO A 220 14.11 -10.82 1.34
N VAL A 221 15.27 -10.68 0.71
CA VAL A 221 16.58 -11.10 1.23
C VAL A 221 17.48 -9.87 1.22
N ILE A 222 18.11 -9.58 2.35
CA ILE A 222 19.16 -8.58 2.42
C ILE A 222 20.43 -9.20 1.86
N ALA A 223 21.01 -8.57 0.85
CA ALA A 223 22.27 -8.95 0.23
C ALA A 223 23.29 -7.84 0.45
N SER A 224 24.40 -8.17 1.10
CA SER A 224 25.54 -7.27 1.28
C SER A 224 26.73 -7.74 0.46
N THR A 225 27.37 -6.81 -0.27
CA THR A 225 28.64 -7.03 -0.98
C THR A 225 29.58 -5.88 -0.63
N GLY A 226 30.60 -6.16 0.19
CA GLY A 226 31.44 -5.10 0.77
C GLY A 226 30.62 -4.18 1.68
N THR A 227 30.62 -2.88 1.41
CA THR A 227 29.81 -1.88 2.13
C THR A 227 28.42 -1.68 1.55
N ASP A 228 28.15 -2.21 0.36
CA ASP A 228 26.83 -2.08 -0.27
C ASP A 228 25.87 -3.11 0.32
N THR A 229 24.69 -2.65 0.74
CA THR A 229 23.64 -3.49 1.32
C THR A 229 22.33 -3.13 0.64
N LYS A 230 21.75 -4.10 -0.06
CA LYS A 230 20.51 -3.95 -0.80
C LYS A 230 19.50 -5.01 -0.42
N VAL A 231 18.21 -4.67 -0.51
CA VAL A 231 17.13 -5.64 -0.40
C VAL A 231 16.84 -6.17 -1.80
N GLN A 232 16.85 -7.50 -1.94
CA GLN A 232 16.43 -8.19 -3.15
C GLN A 232 15.12 -8.93 -2.87
N LEU A 233 14.18 -8.91 -3.83
CA LEU A 233 12.99 -9.76 -3.81
C LEU A 233 13.28 -11.05 -4.59
N TRP A 234 13.07 -12.19 -3.96
CA TRP A 234 13.28 -13.52 -4.56
C TRP A 234 11.93 -14.22 -4.78
N PRO A 235 11.36 -14.20 -5.99
CA PRO A 235 10.19 -15.01 -6.31
C PRO A 235 10.52 -16.47 -6.17
N ARG A 236 9.60 -17.29 -5.71
CA ARG A 236 9.92 -18.71 -5.44
C ARG A 236 9.65 -19.56 -6.67
N THR A 237 8.64 -19.19 -7.44
CA THR A 237 8.13 -19.91 -8.61
C THR A 237 7.72 -18.93 -9.71
N ALA A 238 7.43 -19.43 -10.92
CA ALA A 238 6.80 -18.62 -11.96
C ALA A 238 5.44 -18.05 -11.53
N GLU A 239 4.69 -18.80 -10.71
CA GLU A 239 3.40 -18.36 -10.20
C GLU A 239 3.50 -17.13 -9.31
N ASP A 240 4.64 -16.89 -8.64
CA ASP A 240 4.82 -15.68 -7.87
C ASP A 240 4.91 -14.41 -8.75
N ILE A 241 4.98 -14.54 -10.08
CA ILE A 241 5.04 -13.45 -11.04
C ILE A 241 3.75 -13.40 -11.84
N PHE A 242 2.84 -12.51 -11.45
CA PHE A 242 1.55 -12.36 -12.11
C PHE A 242 1.56 -11.16 -13.06
N ALA A 243 1.76 -11.42 -14.35
CA ALA A 243 1.79 -10.40 -15.39
C ALA A 243 0.47 -9.59 -15.42
N LEU A 244 0.62 -8.28 -15.58
CA LEU A 244 -0.48 -7.33 -15.68
C LEU A 244 -0.54 -6.76 -17.09
N ALA A 245 -1.76 -6.52 -17.58
CA ALA A 245 -1.95 -5.82 -18.83
C ALA A 245 -1.34 -4.41 -18.77
N ALA A 246 -0.87 -3.92 -19.91
CA ALA A 246 -0.42 -2.55 -20.04
C ALA A 246 -1.54 -1.58 -19.62
N THR A 247 -1.17 -0.54 -18.88
CA THR A 247 -2.10 0.51 -18.48
C THR A 247 -2.35 1.38 -19.71
N ARG A 248 -3.60 1.74 -19.98
CA ARG A 248 -3.89 2.67 -21.07
C ARG A 248 -3.49 4.08 -20.61
N PRO A 249 -2.73 4.86 -21.40
CA PRO A 249 -2.49 6.26 -21.08
C PRO A 249 -3.78 7.04 -20.91
N THR A 250 -3.91 7.71 -19.76
CA THR A 250 -5.02 8.63 -19.52
C THR A 250 -4.68 9.98 -20.14
N PRO A 251 -5.61 10.63 -20.86
CA PRO A 251 -5.41 11.94 -21.46
C PRO A 251 -5.35 13.08 -20.43
N ILE A 252 -5.89 12.85 -19.23
CA ILE A 252 -6.08 13.85 -18.19
C ILE A 252 -5.71 13.24 -16.84
N VAL A 253 -4.90 13.95 -16.04
CA VAL A 253 -4.58 13.57 -14.66
C VAL A 253 -4.99 14.67 -13.69
N ILE A 254 -5.44 14.27 -12.50
CA ILE A 254 -5.82 15.16 -11.39
C ILE A 254 -4.54 15.55 -10.63
N THR A 255 -4.27 16.85 -10.56
CA THR A 255 -3.00 17.40 -10.03
C THR A 255 -3.17 18.30 -8.81
N GLY A 256 -4.39 18.71 -8.50
CA GLY A 256 -4.68 19.42 -7.28
C GLY A 256 -6.12 19.87 -7.19
N TYR A 257 -6.51 20.42 -6.04
CA TYR A 257 -7.85 20.91 -5.80
C TYR A 257 -7.88 21.85 -4.59
N LEU A 258 -8.83 22.79 -4.61
CA LEU A 258 -9.11 23.70 -3.49
C LEU A 258 -10.45 23.33 -2.87
N THR A 259 -10.42 23.01 -1.58
CA THR A 259 -11.61 22.84 -0.74
C THR A 259 -11.62 23.91 0.36
N ASP A 260 -12.79 24.23 0.89
CA ASP A 260 -12.92 25.10 2.08
C ASP A 260 -12.20 26.46 1.95
N PRO A 261 -12.47 27.26 0.90
CA PRO A 261 -11.93 28.61 0.78
C PRO A 261 -12.44 29.52 1.90
N THR A 262 -11.75 30.64 2.18
CA THR A 262 -12.25 31.63 3.16
C THR A 262 -13.64 32.11 2.79
N GLY A 263 -14.55 32.10 3.76
CA GLY A 263 -15.90 32.62 3.62
C GLY A 263 -16.88 31.53 3.22
N THR A 264 -17.22 31.47 1.93
CA THR A 264 -18.23 30.54 1.40
C THR A 264 -17.61 29.57 0.39
N ASP A 265 -17.94 28.29 0.54
CA ASP A 265 -17.62 27.25 -0.44
C ASP A 265 -18.39 27.45 -1.75
N ALA A 266 -19.59 28.03 -1.69
CA ALA A 266 -20.49 28.16 -2.83
C ALA A 266 -19.82 28.89 -4.00
N ASN A 267 -19.57 28.16 -5.09
CA ASN A 267 -18.87 28.59 -6.29
C ASN A 267 -17.40 28.99 -6.14
N TYR A 268 -16.67 28.65 -5.06
CA TYR A 268 -15.25 29.02 -4.92
C TYR A 268 -14.28 27.84 -4.84
N GLU A 269 -14.79 26.63 -5.00
CA GLU A 269 -14.00 25.40 -5.08
C GLU A 269 -13.69 25.05 -6.53
N TYR A 270 -12.51 24.47 -6.75
CA TYR A 270 -12.06 24.07 -8.07
C TYR A 270 -11.07 22.92 -8.02
N ILE A 271 -10.97 22.24 -9.15
CA ILE A 271 -10.05 21.14 -9.41
C ILE A 271 -9.05 21.61 -10.45
N GLN A 272 -7.76 21.36 -10.20
CA GLN A 272 -6.69 21.52 -11.16
C GLN A 272 -6.35 20.16 -11.78
N LEU A 273 -6.24 20.16 -13.10
CA LEU A 273 -5.91 19.01 -13.92
C LEU A 273 -4.72 19.35 -14.82
N LYS A 274 -4.08 18.30 -15.36
CA LYS A 274 -3.01 18.44 -16.34
C LYS A 274 -3.24 17.49 -17.51
N ALA A 275 -3.07 18.02 -18.72
CA ALA A 275 -3.23 17.22 -19.93
C ALA A 275 -1.96 16.40 -20.19
N THR A 276 -2.10 15.14 -20.56
CA THR A 276 -0.96 14.24 -20.87
C THR A 276 -0.68 14.15 -22.37
N LYS A 277 -1.59 14.72 -23.17
CA LYS A 277 -1.54 14.91 -24.61
C LYS A 277 -2.31 16.18 -24.97
N ASP A 278 -2.22 16.63 -26.22
CA ASP A 278 -3.08 17.71 -26.70
C ASP A 278 -4.55 17.23 -26.76
N ILE A 279 -5.47 18.09 -26.32
CA ILE A 279 -6.91 17.79 -26.28
C ILE A 279 -7.67 18.96 -26.88
N ASP A 280 -8.56 18.63 -27.81
CA ASP A 280 -9.67 19.49 -28.21
C ASP A 280 -10.96 18.89 -27.64
N PHE A 281 -11.54 19.55 -26.64
CA PHE A 281 -12.71 19.03 -25.92
C PHE A 281 -13.97 19.02 -26.79
N SER A 282 -13.98 19.75 -27.91
CA SER A 282 -15.06 19.67 -28.89
C SER A 282 -14.99 18.41 -29.77
N VAL A 283 -13.80 17.80 -29.88
CA VAL A 283 -13.57 16.56 -30.65
C VAL A 283 -13.64 15.34 -29.74
N THR A 284 -13.00 15.40 -28.57
CA THR A 284 -13.07 14.36 -27.55
C THR A 284 -13.55 14.97 -26.25
N SER A 285 -14.82 14.72 -25.94
CA SER A 285 -15.43 15.23 -24.72
C SER A 285 -15.05 14.37 -23.52
N TYR A 286 -15.07 14.99 -22.34
CA TYR A 286 -14.83 14.35 -21.06
C TYR A 286 -15.88 14.80 -20.05
N SER A 287 -15.94 14.12 -18.91
CA SER A 287 -16.68 14.56 -17.74
C SER A 287 -15.78 14.58 -16.52
N LEU A 288 -16.04 15.51 -15.61
CA LEU A 288 -15.48 15.49 -14.26
C LEU A 288 -16.63 15.33 -13.27
N ILE A 289 -16.52 14.35 -12.37
CA ILE A 289 -17.51 14.08 -11.33
C ILE A 289 -16.83 14.16 -9.98
N THR A 290 -17.40 14.94 -9.07
CA THR A 290 -17.02 14.94 -7.65
C THR A 290 -18.02 14.10 -6.87
N CYS A 291 -17.58 13.49 -5.77
CA CYS A 291 -18.49 12.86 -4.81
C CYS A 291 -18.28 13.41 -3.40
N ASN A 292 -19.39 13.64 -2.71
CA ASN A 292 -19.47 13.99 -1.30
C ASN A 292 -20.39 12.99 -0.61
N ASN A 293 -19.83 12.16 0.26
CA ASN A 293 -20.56 11.06 0.92
C ASN A 293 -20.93 11.42 2.35
N ALA A 294 -21.46 12.62 2.56
CA ALA A 294 -21.93 13.05 3.86
C ALA A 294 -23.05 12.14 4.41
N GLY A 295 -22.98 11.86 5.71
CA GLY A 295 -23.99 11.10 6.45
C GLY A 295 -23.82 9.58 6.36
N THR A 296 -24.92 8.86 6.61
CA THR A 296 -24.93 7.38 6.75
C THR A 296 -25.62 6.67 5.58
N LEU A 297 -25.76 7.37 4.44
CA LEU A 297 -26.45 6.82 3.28
C LEU A 297 -25.69 5.57 2.77
N PRO A 298 -26.40 4.51 2.33
CA PRO A 298 -25.78 3.27 1.88
C PRO A 298 -25.01 3.45 0.55
N PRO A 299 -24.03 2.57 0.24
CA PRO A 299 -23.29 2.61 -1.02
C PRO A 299 -24.21 2.74 -2.24
N SER A 300 -23.80 3.55 -3.22
CA SER A 300 -24.61 3.83 -4.39
C SER A 300 -24.51 2.71 -5.44
N PRO A 301 -25.65 2.15 -5.92
CA PRO A 301 -25.67 1.28 -7.10
C PRO A 301 -25.19 1.95 -8.38
N ASP A 302 -25.44 3.26 -8.51
CA ASP A 302 -25.07 4.05 -9.68
C ASP A 302 -23.67 4.66 -9.60
N GLY A 303 -23.01 4.54 -8.43
CA GLY A 303 -21.68 5.04 -8.17
C GLY A 303 -21.54 6.52 -8.52
N TRP A 304 -20.68 6.83 -9.48
CA TRP A 304 -20.44 8.19 -9.95
C TRP A 304 -21.66 8.83 -10.62
N ALA A 305 -22.55 8.02 -11.21
CA ALA A 305 -23.76 8.50 -11.89
C ALA A 305 -24.95 8.79 -10.95
N GLN A 306 -24.78 8.63 -9.64
CA GLN A 306 -25.86 8.73 -8.64
C GLN A 306 -26.61 10.07 -8.63
N GLY A 307 -25.90 11.18 -8.82
CA GLY A 307 -26.45 12.54 -8.73
C GLY A 307 -26.95 12.91 -7.33
N GLY A 308 -27.98 13.76 -7.28
CA GLY A 308 -28.54 14.27 -6.05
C GLY A 308 -27.52 15.08 -5.23
N ALA A 309 -27.51 14.89 -3.92
CA ALA A 309 -26.51 15.51 -3.02
C ALA A 309 -25.18 14.74 -2.96
N ARG A 310 -25.06 13.58 -3.64
CA ARG A 310 -23.90 12.69 -3.53
C ARG A 310 -22.83 12.95 -4.58
N THR A 311 -23.23 13.12 -5.83
CA THR A 311 -22.28 13.40 -6.92
C THR A 311 -22.71 14.61 -7.73
N TYR A 312 -21.72 15.35 -8.22
CA TYR A 312 -21.93 16.52 -9.06
C TYR A 312 -21.04 16.42 -10.29
N LYS A 313 -21.64 16.59 -11.48
CA LYS A 313 -20.95 16.42 -12.76
C LYS A 313 -20.77 17.72 -13.54
N PHE A 314 -19.61 17.86 -14.14
CA PHE A 314 -19.28 18.84 -15.18
C PHE A 314 -19.04 18.14 -16.52
N ASN A 315 -19.62 18.68 -17.60
CA ASN A 315 -19.27 18.29 -18.97
C ASN A 315 -18.11 19.16 -19.48
N LEU A 316 -17.09 18.52 -20.05
CA LEU A 316 -15.91 19.14 -20.65
C LEU A 316 -16.00 18.94 -22.17
N THR A 317 -16.63 19.89 -22.86
CA THR A 317 -17.05 19.74 -24.27
C THR A 317 -16.54 20.86 -25.19
N SER A 318 -15.75 21.79 -24.66
CA SER A 318 -15.19 22.90 -25.45
C SER A 318 -13.87 23.40 -24.86
N GLY A 319 -13.10 24.14 -25.66
CA GLY A 319 -11.75 24.58 -25.30
C GLY A 319 -10.68 23.58 -25.74
N LYS A 320 -9.42 24.01 -25.58
CA LYS A 320 -8.24 23.23 -25.96
C LYS A 320 -7.17 23.35 -24.89
N VAL A 321 -6.40 22.28 -24.71
CA VAL A 321 -5.21 22.24 -23.86
C VAL A 321 -4.09 21.51 -24.60
N THR A 322 -2.86 21.94 -24.38
CA THR A 322 -1.67 21.24 -24.88
C THR A 322 -1.11 20.29 -23.82
N LYS A 323 -0.33 19.31 -24.25
CA LYS A 323 0.37 18.39 -23.35
C LYS A 323 1.18 19.14 -22.30
N GLY A 324 1.01 18.76 -21.05
CA GLY A 324 1.67 19.38 -19.90
C GLY A 324 1.04 20.69 -19.43
N GLN A 325 -0.01 21.18 -20.07
CA GLN A 325 -0.72 22.38 -19.63
C GLN A 325 -1.65 22.08 -18.45
N PHE A 326 -1.64 22.97 -17.45
CA PHE A 326 -2.63 22.97 -16.39
C PHE A 326 -3.96 23.54 -16.89
N PHE A 327 -5.06 22.98 -16.40
CA PHE A 327 -6.39 23.53 -16.63
C PHE A 327 -7.33 23.24 -15.46
N TYR A 328 -8.45 23.96 -15.42
CA TYR A 328 -9.32 24.01 -14.24
C TYR A 328 -10.78 23.72 -14.56
N VAL A 329 -11.45 23.15 -13.57
CA VAL A 329 -12.89 22.91 -13.53
C VAL A 329 -13.41 23.34 -12.16
N GLY A 330 -14.46 24.16 -12.10
CA GLY A 330 -15.01 24.64 -10.84
C GLY A 330 -16.04 25.75 -11.03
N GLY A 331 -16.16 26.64 -10.04
CA GLY A 331 -17.05 27.81 -10.09
C GLY A 331 -16.33 29.09 -10.53
N ASN A 332 -16.32 30.07 -9.63
CA ASN A 332 -15.61 31.34 -9.76
C ASN A 332 -14.10 31.13 -9.88
N LYS A 333 -13.48 32.02 -10.64
CA LYS A 333 -12.06 31.95 -11.01
C LYS A 333 -11.21 32.75 -10.01
N ASN A 334 -11.40 32.49 -8.73
CA ASN A 334 -10.66 33.15 -7.65
C ASN A 334 -9.68 32.17 -7.02
N ILE A 335 -8.47 32.64 -6.68
CA ILE A 335 -7.44 31.76 -6.13
C ILE A 335 -7.87 31.10 -4.82
N TYR A 336 -8.62 31.83 -3.98
CA TYR A 336 -8.87 31.47 -2.59
C TYR A 336 -10.13 32.19 -2.03
N GLY A 337 -11.30 31.91 -2.59
CA GLY A 337 -12.57 32.46 -2.10
C GLY A 337 -12.91 33.87 -2.60
N ALA A 338 -14.03 34.40 -2.14
CA ALA A 338 -14.57 35.69 -2.56
C ALA A 338 -13.58 36.84 -2.30
N GLY A 339 -13.38 37.70 -3.31
CA GLY A 339 -12.48 38.86 -3.20
C GLY A 339 -10.98 38.53 -3.24
N SER A 340 -10.60 37.27 -3.43
CA SER A 340 -9.21 36.88 -3.65
C SER A 340 -8.76 37.09 -5.11
N THR A 341 -7.45 37.01 -5.36
CA THR A 341 -6.81 37.13 -6.68
C THR A 341 -7.63 36.46 -7.78
N ASP A 342 -7.95 37.22 -8.82
CA ASP A 342 -8.57 36.69 -10.04
C ASP A 342 -7.54 35.83 -10.80
N ILE A 343 -7.93 34.59 -11.09
CA ILE A 343 -7.17 33.61 -11.88
C ILE A 343 -7.89 33.26 -13.18
N SER A 344 -8.70 34.20 -13.69
CA SER A 344 -9.38 34.09 -14.98
C SER A 344 -8.43 33.93 -16.17
N SER A 345 -7.17 34.34 -16.03
CA SER A 345 -6.10 34.14 -17.02
C SER A 345 -5.65 32.68 -17.17
N ALA A 346 -5.99 31.81 -16.21
CA ALA A 346 -5.71 30.39 -16.30
C ALA A 346 -6.62 29.71 -17.35
N THR A 347 -6.29 28.49 -17.76
CA THR A 347 -7.14 27.74 -18.70
C THR A 347 -8.29 27.05 -17.97
N TRP A 348 -9.50 27.61 -18.09
CA TRP A 348 -10.71 27.02 -17.51
C TRP A 348 -11.53 26.33 -18.59
N ILE A 349 -11.69 25.00 -18.46
CA ILE A 349 -12.50 24.21 -19.41
C ILE A 349 -13.97 24.22 -19.03
N ASN A 350 -14.27 24.34 -17.74
CA ASN A 350 -15.64 24.53 -17.26
C ASN A 350 -15.64 25.38 -15.97
N SER A 351 -16.44 26.44 -15.95
CA SER A 351 -16.62 27.33 -14.79
C SER A 351 -18.10 27.47 -14.39
N THR A 352 -18.82 26.34 -14.32
CA THR A 352 -20.24 26.31 -13.93
C THR A 352 -20.42 26.71 -12.47
N GLN A 353 -21.37 27.62 -12.23
CA GLN A 353 -21.78 28.08 -10.90
C GLN A 353 -22.65 27.01 -10.21
N TYR A 354 -21.99 25.99 -9.65
CA TYR A 354 -22.61 24.79 -9.07
C TYR A 354 -23.55 25.04 -7.87
N ALA A 355 -23.49 26.23 -7.25
CA ALA A 355 -24.46 26.64 -6.22
C ALA A 355 -25.79 27.12 -6.80
N THR A 356 -25.87 27.36 -8.11
CA THR A 356 -27.08 27.85 -8.79
C THR A 356 -27.48 27.02 -10.01
N VAL A 357 -26.58 26.19 -10.51
CA VAL A 357 -26.80 25.34 -11.68
C VAL A 357 -26.70 23.88 -11.23
N PRO A 358 -27.69 23.01 -11.51
CA PRO A 358 -27.57 21.58 -11.26
C PRO A 358 -26.41 20.96 -12.06
N GLY A 359 -25.94 19.80 -11.61
CA GLY A 359 -24.93 19.03 -12.31
C GLY A 359 -25.39 18.60 -13.70
N ALA A 360 -24.44 18.44 -14.62
CA ALA A 360 -24.73 18.11 -16.01
C ALA A 360 -25.44 16.77 -16.16
N ASP A 361 -26.34 16.68 -17.14
CA ASP A 361 -27.07 15.46 -17.52
C ASP A 361 -27.87 14.83 -16.36
N GLY A 362 -28.33 15.65 -15.41
CA GLY A 362 -29.10 15.21 -14.25
C GLY A 362 -28.25 14.62 -13.11
N ILE A 363 -26.92 14.61 -13.25
CA ILE A 363 -26.01 14.07 -12.24
C ILE A 363 -25.57 15.19 -11.29
N GLY A 364 -26.45 15.49 -10.33
CA GLY A 364 -26.19 16.35 -9.19
C GLY A 364 -27.20 17.49 -9.03
N ASN A 365 -27.58 17.75 -7.78
CA ASN A 365 -28.37 18.95 -7.43
C ASN A 365 -27.44 20.17 -7.33
N ILE A 366 -28.03 21.37 -7.26
CA ILE A 366 -27.26 22.55 -6.83
C ILE A 366 -26.63 22.27 -5.46
N THR A 367 -25.38 22.70 -5.27
CA THR A 367 -24.64 22.45 -4.02
C THR A 367 -23.83 23.67 -3.60
N GLY A 368 -23.81 23.95 -2.29
CA GLY A 368 -22.89 24.93 -1.73
C GLY A 368 -21.49 24.38 -1.48
N ASN A 369 -21.31 23.06 -1.55
CA ASN A 369 -20.12 22.33 -1.11
C ASN A 369 -19.81 21.25 -2.18
N LEU A 370 -19.08 21.65 -3.20
CA LEU A 370 -18.74 20.80 -4.35
C LEU A 370 -17.73 19.72 -3.96
N LEU A 371 -16.77 20.09 -3.11
CA LEU A 371 -15.71 19.24 -2.61
C LEU A 371 -15.85 19.12 -1.09
N ALA A 372 -15.91 17.89 -0.57
CA ALA A 372 -16.17 17.71 0.84
C ALA A 372 -15.00 18.23 1.70
N ASN A 373 -15.28 19.15 2.60
CA ASN A 373 -14.40 19.64 3.66
C ASN A 373 -14.71 18.99 5.03
N SER A 374 -15.56 17.96 5.05
CA SER A 374 -15.94 17.22 6.25
C SER A 374 -15.23 15.86 6.33
N GLY A 375 -15.21 15.24 7.52
CA GLY A 375 -14.56 13.93 7.77
C GLY A 375 -15.20 12.71 7.07
N ASN A 376 -15.95 12.92 5.99
CA ASN A 376 -16.49 11.85 5.15
C ASN A 376 -15.54 11.56 3.99
N VAL A 377 -15.68 10.39 3.37
CA VAL A 377 -14.93 10.10 2.14
C VAL A 377 -15.50 10.90 0.97
N ALA A 378 -14.62 11.50 0.19
CA ALA A 378 -14.93 12.24 -1.02
C ALA A 378 -13.99 11.84 -2.14
N GLY A 379 -14.29 12.27 -3.36
CA GLY A 379 -13.52 11.87 -4.52
C GLY A 379 -13.71 12.76 -5.72
N ILE A 380 -12.75 12.68 -6.62
CA ILE A 380 -12.73 13.37 -7.91
C ILE A 380 -12.40 12.30 -8.95
N ALA A 381 -13.22 12.22 -10.00
CA ALA A 381 -13.04 11.27 -11.08
C ALA A 381 -13.24 11.95 -12.43
N VAL A 382 -12.37 11.63 -13.38
CA VAL A 382 -12.47 12.09 -14.77
C VAL A 382 -12.90 10.92 -15.65
N PHE A 383 -13.79 11.14 -16.61
CA PHE A 383 -14.30 10.13 -17.53
C PHE A 383 -14.17 10.59 -18.96
N GLU A 384 -13.93 9.63 -19.87
CA GLU A 384 -14.08 9.87 -21.31
C GLU A 384 -15.56 9.91 -21.69
N GLY A 385 -15.94 10.90 -22.49
CA GLY A 385 -17.32 11.17 -22.90
C GLY A 385 -18.18 11.85 -21.84
N THR A 386 -19.42 12.14 -22.22
CA THR A 386 -20.45 12.74 -21.36
C THR A 386 -21.52 11.74 -20.91
N ALA A 387 -21.73 10.63 -21.60
CA ALA A 387 -22.72 9.62 -21.18
C ALA A 387 -22.14 8.73 -20.06
N ILE A 388 -22.36 9.12 -18.81
CA ILE A 388 -21.84 8.40 -17.63
C ILE A 388 -22.94 7.56 -16.98
N THR A 389 -22.64 6.29 -16.77
CA THR A 389 -23.49 5.29 -16.13
C THR A 389 -22.70 4.57 -15.02
N ALA A 390 -23.38 3.72 -14.24
CA ALA A 390 -22.77 2.85 -13.25
C ALA A 390 -21.67 1.93 -13.82
N ALA A 391 -21.63 1.69 -15.12
CA ALA A 391 -20.66 0.80 -15.78
C ALA A 391 -19.36 1.50 -16.18
N ASN A 392 -19.34 2.83 -16.30
CA ASN A 392 -18.18 3.57 -16.78
C ASN A 392 -17.06 3.59 -15.72
N ALA A 393 -15.84 3.28 -16.14
CA ALA A 393 -14.65 3.47 -15.32
C ALA A 393 -14.01 4.84 -15.62
N PRO A 394 -13.47 5.54 -14.61
CA PRO A 394 -12.76 6.79 -14.83
C PRO A 394 -11.44 6.58 -15.58
N VAL A 395 -10.92 7.65 -16.19
CA VAL A 395 -9.56 7.70 -16.76
C VAL A 395 -8.52 8.13 -15.73
N ASP A 396 -8.92 8.91 -14.71
CA ASP A 396 -8.14 9.12 -13.48
C ASP A 396 -9.11 9.36 -12.31
N VAL A 397 -8.69 8.94 -11.11
CA VAL A 397 -9.52 9.00 -9.91
C VAL A 397 -8.66 9.11 -8.66
N ILE A 398 -9.13 9.95 -7.73
CA ILE A 398 -8.62 10.02 -6.37
C ILE A 398 -9.79 10.00 -5.38
N MET A 399 -9.55 9.40 -4.22
CA MET A 399 -10.41 9.55 -3.04
C MET A 399 -9.62 10.25 -1.94
N TYR A 400 -10.30 11.05 -1.13
CA TYR A 400 -9.72 11.78 -0.02
C TYR A 400 -10.70 11.90 1.14
N GLY A 401 -10.23 12.45 2.26
CA GLY A 401 -11.05 12.71 3.43
C GLY A 401 -11.15 11.52 4.38
N GLY A 402 -12.26 11.45 5.12
CA GLY A 402 -12.44 10.46 6.19
C GLY A 402 -13.25 9.24 5.74
N ASN A 403 -14.08 8.67 6.62
CA ASN A 403 -14.73 7.37 6.38
C ASN A 403 -16.14 7.55 5.81
N GLY A 404 -16.70 6.49 5.23
CA GLY A 404 -18.08 6.53 4.72
C GLY A 404 -18.51 5.18 4.13
N ALA A 405 -19.81 4.93 4.11
CA ALA A 405 -20.38 3.75 3.47
C ALA A 405 -20.47 3.97 1.95
N VAL A 406 -19.38 3.67 1.24
CA VAL A 406 -19.25 3.91 -0.22
C VAL A 406 -19.05 2.66 -1.06
N TYR A 407 -19.02 1.50 -0.42
CA TYR A 407 -18.79 0.22 -1.06
C TYR A 407 -19.61 -0.89 -0.41
N LEU A 408 -20.19 -1.76 -1.23
CA LEU A 408 -20.82 -3.01 -0.80
C LEU A 408 -20.37 -4.11 -1.76
N ALA A 409 -19.86 -5.21 -1.21
CA ALA A 409 -19.35 -6.34 -1.99
C ALA A 409 -20.41 -7.11 -2.79
N GLY A 410 -21.70 -6.89 -2.48
CA GLY A 410 -22.82 -7.44 -3.24
C GLY A 410 -23.32 -8.81 -2.80
N PRO A 411 -24.06 -9.52 -3.69
CA PRO A 411 -24.33 -9.21 -5.11
C PRO A 411 -25.54 -8.26 -5.35
N PRO A 412 -25.48 -7.33 -6.34
CA PRO A 412 -24.31 -6.94 -7.13
C PRO A 412 -23.31 -6.11 -6.32
N GLU A 413 -22.03 -6.19 -6.68
CA GLU A 413 -21.01 -5.30 -6.12
C GLU A 413 -21.30 -3.86 -6.56
N ILE A 414 -21.37 -2.92 -5.60
CA ILE A 414 -21.75 -1.53 -5.86
C ILE A 414 -20.83 -0.54 -5.13
N GLY A 415 -20.69 0.65 -5.70
CA GLY A 415 -19.86 1.72 -5.17
C GLY A 415 -19.24 2.57 -6.28
N TYR A 416 -18.18 3.30 -5.95
CA TYR A 416 -17.44 4.11 -6.92
C TYR A 416 -16.42 3.28 -7.68
N ARG A 417 -16.57 3.20 -9.00
CA ARG A 417 -15.59 2.53 -9.87
C ARG A 417 -14.25 3.24 -9.85
N ILE A 418 -13.18 2.44 -9.94
CA ILE A 418 -11.80 2.91 -10.05
C ILE A 418 -11.19 2.56 -11.40
N THR A 419 -10.00 3.11 -11.65
CA THR A 419 -9.09 2.68 -12.71
C THR A 419 -7.72 2.44 -12.11
N ASN A 420 -6.80 1.89 -12.90
CA ASN A 420 -5.42 1.72 -12.47
C ASN A 420 -4.77 3.09 -12.31
N THR A 421 -4.40 3.42 -11.08
CA THR A 421 -3.64 4.63 -10.74
C THR A 421 -2.46 4.24 -9.85
N ASP A 422 -1.71 5.23 -9.37
CA ASP A 422 -0.79 5.08 -8.24
C ASP A 422 -1.47 4.47 -7.01
N TYR A 423 -2.70 4.90 -6.68
CA TYR A 423 -3.43 4.43 -5.49
C TYR A 423 -4.26 3.15 -5.69
N TYR A 424 -4.77 2.90 -6.90
CA TYR A 424 -5.78 1.86 -7.13
C TYR A 424 -5.35 0.83 -8.18
N SER A 425 -5.93 -0.36 -8.10
CA SER A 425 -5.71 -1.46 -9.04
C SER A 425 -7.02 -2.18 -9.35
N THR A 426 -7.31 -2.42 -10.62
CA THR A 426 -8.46 -3.22 -11.04
C THR A 426 -8.28 -4.73 -10.80
N ILE A 427 -7.06 -5.16 -10.50
CA ILE A 427 -6.72 -6.54 -10.13
C ILE A 427 -6.14 -6.56 -8.73
N ASN A 428 -6.67 -7.44 -7.88
CA ASN A 428 -6.18 -7.65 -6.53
C ASN A 428 -4.84 -8.38 -6.60
N SER A 429 -3.79 -7.76 -6.05
CA SER A 429 -2.44 -8.33 -6.15
C SER A 429 -2.23 -9.60 -5.34
N LEU A 430 -3.07 -9.86 -4.34
CA LEU A 430 -2.98 -11.05 -3.49
C LEU A 430 -3.86 -12.19 -4.03
N THR A 431 -5.10 -11.89 -4.43
CA THR A 431 -6.07 -12.91 -4.86
C THR A 431 -6.16 -13.09 -6.37
N ARG A 432 -5.58 -12.17 -7.16
CA ARG A 432 -5.64 -12.10 -8.64
C ARG A 432 -7.05 -11.91 -9.20
N GLN A 433 -8.03 -11.69 -8.33
CA GLN A 433 -9.40 -11.43 -8.72
C GLN A 433 -9.57 -9.97 -9.15
N THR A 434 -10.59 -9.71 -9.95
CA THR A 434 -10.98 -8.35 -10.29
C THR A 434 -11.48 -7.61 -9.03
N GLN A 435 -11.19 -6.32 -8.94
CA GLN A 435 -11.66 -5.42 -7.89
C GLN A 435 -11.85 -4.04 -8.49
N SER A 436 -13.08 -3.74 -8.91
CA SER A 436 -13.34 -2.57 -9.76
C SER A 436 -13.77 -1.32 -9.00
N PHE A 437 -13.86 -1.39 -7.67
CA PHE A 437 -14.43 -0.34 -6.84
C PHE A 437 -13.47 0.12 -5.75
N TYR A 438 -13.58 1.40 -5.40
CA TYR A 438 -13.01 1.93 -4.17
C TYR A 438 -13.69 1.27 -2.97
N GLY A 439 -12.91 0.85 -1.98
CA GLY A 439 -13.37 0.02 -0.85
C GLY A 439 -13.40 -1.48 -1.14
N GLY A 440 -13.32 -1.90 -2.42
CA GLY A 440 -13.26 -3.29 -2.82
C GLY A 440 -11.85 -3.86 -2.73
N GLY A 441 -11.71 -5.03 -2.12
CA GLY A 441 -10.44 -5.74 -1.97
C GLY A 441 -9.35 -4.88 -1.31
N THR A 442 -8.28 -4.56 -2.04
CA THR A 442 -7.17 -3.73 -1.57
C THR A 442 -7.30 -2.24 -1.89
N ASN A 443 -8.35 -1.81 -2.59
CA ASN A 443 -8.54 -0.42 -3.03
C ASN A 443 -9.10 0.49 -1.92
N THR A 444 -8.46 0.54 -0.75
CA THR A 444 -8.94 1.31 0.42
C THR A 444 -8.16 2.61 0.64
N SER A 445 -7.01 2.77 -0.01
CA SER A 445 -6.15 3.96 0.11
C SER A 445 -6.86 5.25 -0.32
N LYS A 446 -6.59 6.33 0.43
CA LYS A 446 -7.13 7.67 0.15
C LYS A 446 -6.15 8.73 0.61
N LEU A 447 -6.28 9.92 0.05
CA LEU A 447 -5.55 11.10 0.50
C LEU A 447 -6.12 11.61 1.82
N GLY A 448 -5.30 12.33 2.59
CA GLY A 448 -5.77 13.01 3.81
C GLY A 448 -6.82 14.07 3.51
N LEU A 449 -7.59 14.47 4.52
CA LEU A 449 -8.45 15.64 4.41
C LEU A 449 -7.58 16.89 4.21
N PRO A 450 -7.86 17.75 3.24
CA PRO A 450 -7.16 19.02 3.08
C PRO A 450 -7.23 19.85 4.37
N ALA A 451 -6.12 20.48 4.73
CA ALA A 451 -6.16 21.53 5.72
C ALA A 451 -6.92 22.74 5.17
N THR A 452 -7.70 23.40 6.04
CA THR A 452 -8.45 24.60 5.67
C THR A 452 -7.48 25.66 5.14
N SER A 453 -7.96 26.52 4.24
CA SER A 453 -7.16 27.61 3.68
C SER A 453 -6.00 27.22 2.75
N ASN A 454 -5.92 25.95 2.34
CA ASN A 454 -4.81 25.45 1.53
C ASN A 454 -5.28 24.89 0.19
N PHE A 455 -4.50 25.16 -0.85
CA PHE A 455 -4.56 24.37 -2.08
C PHE A 455 -3.92 23.00 -1.84
N THR A 456 -4.62 21.94 -2.21
CA THR A 456 -4.08 20.58 -2.15
C THR A 456 -3.32 20.28 -3.44
N LYS A 457 -1.99 20.34 -3.39
CA LYS A 457 -1.12 19.97 -4.51
C LYS A 457 -0.88 18.46 -4.51
N LEU A 458 -1.03 17.84 -5.68
CA LEU A 458 -0.65 16.45 -5.93
C LEU A 458 0.59 16.42 -6.83
N GLY A 459 1.70 15.96 -6.25
CA GLY A 459 3.01 15.87 -6.90
C GLY A 459 3.39 14.44 -7.22
N GLY A 460 3.70 14.15 -8.49
CA GLY A 460 4.15 12.84 -8.97
C GLY A 460 4.75 12.96 -10.36
N VAL A 461 5.16 11.83 -10.95
CA VAL A 461 5.65 11.78 -12.33
C VAL A 461 4.78 10.81 -13.11
N TYR A 462 4.10 11.33 -14.13
CA TYR A 462 3.23 10.56 -15.01
C TYR A 462 3.91 10.37 -16.37
N ASP A 463 4.07 9.14 -16.78
CA ASP A 463 4.55 8.74 -18.09
C ASP A 463 3.35 8.61 -19.05
N ALA A 464 3.29 9.54 -20.01
CA ALA A 464 2.22 9.61 -20.98
C ALA A 464 2.33 8.57 -22.11
N LEU A 465 3.47 7.90 -22.27
CA LEU A 465 3.64 6.82 -23.24
C LEU A 465 3.11 5.51 -22.66
N THR A 466 3.52 5.17 -21.44
CA THR A 466 3.15 3.91 -20.78
C THR A 466 1.84 3.98 -19.99
N GLY A 467 1.38 5.20 -19.72
CA GLY A 467 0.13 5.47 -19.02
C GLY A 467 0.21 5.32 -17.50
N ARG A 468 1.42 5.45 -16.92
CA ARG A 468 1.72 5.07 -15.54
C ARG A 468 2.29 6.21 -14.73
N TRP A 469 2.12 6.09 -13.42
CA TRP A 469 2.83 6.91 -12.45
C TRP A 469 4.20 6.26 -12.15
N THR A 470 5.29 6.83 -12.67
CA THR A 470 6.67 6.40 -12.35
C THR A 470 7.13 6.92 -11.00
N THR A 471 6.44 7.95 -10.50
CA THR A 471 6.44 8.36 -9.09
C THR A 471 4.99 8.62 -8.70
N GLY A 472 4.49 7.90 -7.70
CA GLY A 472 3.12 8.07 -7.21
C GLY A 472 2.84 9.49 -6.71
N ARG A 473 1.58 9.93 -6.75
CA ARG A 473 1.21 11.25 -6.26
C ARG A 473 1.44 11.32 -4.75
N THR A 474 1.93 12.46 -4.32
CA THR A 474 2.12 12.84 -2.93
C THR A 474 1.37 14.12 -2.67
N VAL A 475 0.75 14.21 -1.49
CA VAL A 475 -0.04 15.38 -1.09
C VAL A 475 0.86 16.40 -0.44
N THR A 476 0.77 17.65 -0.89
CA THR A 476 1.39 18.80 -0.24
C THR A 476 0.35 19.91 -0.12
N SER A 477 0.16 20.45 1.09
CA SER A 477 -0.68 21.62 1.29
C SER A 477 0.07 22.90 0.97
N ILE A 478 -0.52 23.75 0.15
CA ILE A 478 0.01 25.08 -0.18
C ILE A 478 -0.92 26.12 0.47
N PRO A 479 -0.45 26.87 1.48
CA PRO A 479 -1.21 27.94 2.08
C PRO A 479 -1.57 29.02 1.07
N LEU A 480 -2.84 29.39 1.02
CA LEU A 480 -3.35 30.47 0.19
C LEU A 480 -3.79 31.64 1.07
N THR A 481 -3.69 32.83 0.48
CA THR A 481 -4.16 34.10 1.03
C THR A 481 -4.97 34.80 -0.05
N LEU A 482 -5.71 35.85 0.31
CA LEU A 482 -6.52 36.61 -0.65
C LEU A 482 -5.68 37.19 -1.80
N THR A 483 -4.37 37.41 -1.60
CA THR A 483 -3.47 37.99 -2.60
C THR A 483 -2.49 36.99 -3.21
N THR A 484 -2.66 35.68 -2.96
CA THR A 484 -1.77 34.66 -3.52
C THR A 484 -1.85 34.69 -5.05
N PRO A 485 -0.71 34.77 -5.78
CA PRO A 485 -0.73 34.78 -7.26
C PRO A 485 -0.98 33.37 -7.83
N LEU A 486 -1.53 33.31 -9.04
CA LEU A 486 -1.74 32.05 -9.79
C LEU A 486 -0.46 31.21 -9.89
N SER A 487 0.70 31.86 -10.09
CA SER A 487 1.99 31.18 -10.20
C SER A 487 2.31 30.28 -9.01
N THR A 488 1.75 30.53 -7.83
CA THR A 488 1.95 29.69 -6.64
C THR A 488 1.39 28.28 -6.81
N ILE A 489 0.35 28.10 -7.64
CA ILE A 489 -0.29 26.81 -7.90
C ILE A 489 0.00 26.25 -9.30
N GLU A 490 0.79 26.94 -10.13
CA GLU A 490 1.16 26.48 -11.47
C GLU A 490 2.68 26.38 -11.70
N SER A 491 3.47 27.05 -10.86
CA SER A 491 4.92 27.16 -11.00
C SER A 491 5.62 26.67 -9.73
N GLY A 492 6.79 26.04 -9.90
CA GLY A 492 7.60 25.56 -8.79
C GLY A 492 7.78 24.04 -8.79
N THR A 493 8.41 23.52 -7.74
CA THR A 493 8.77 22.10 -7.62
C THR A 493 7.67 21.28 -6.95
N GLY A 494 7.69 19.97 -7.22
CA GLY A 494 6.76 19.02 -6.62
C GLY A 494 5.33 19.09 -7.17
N PHE A 495 5.10 19.77 -8.29
CA PHE A 495 3.87 19.55 -9.08
C PHE A 495 4.00 18.28 -9.93
N THR A 496 2.86 17.72 -10.32
CA THR A 496 2.84 16.60 -11.25
C THR A 496 3.56 16.95 -12.55
N THR A 497 4.54 16.12 -12.92
CA THR A 497 5.32 16.25 -14.16
C THR A 497 4.86 15.20 -15.16
N ILE A 498 4.78 15.58 -16.44
CA ILE A 498 4.46 14.65 -17.53
C ILE A 498 5.76 14.32 -18.24
N GLN A 499 6.09 13.04 -18.34
CA GLN A 499 7.22 12.51 -19.10
C GLN A 499 6.75 11.63 -20.26
N ASN A 500 7.71 11.17 -21.07
CA ASN A 500 7.51 10.29 -22.21
C ASN A 500 8.29 8.98 -22.03
#